data_AF-A0A4P8J3J6-F1
#
_entry.id   AF-A0A4P8J3J6-F1
#
_cell.length_a   1.000
_cell.length_b   1.000
_cell.length_c   1.000
_cell.angle_alpha   90.00
_cell.angle_beta   90.00
_cell.angle_gamma   90.00
#
_symmetry.space_group_name_H-M   'P 1'
#
loop_
_entity.id
_entity.type
_entity.pdbx_description
1 polymer ?
#
loop_
_entity_poly.entity_id
_entity_poly.type
_entity_poly.pdbx_seq_one_letter_code
_entity_poly.pdbx_strand_id
1 'polypeptide(L)'
;MNPQTVWHVWRRILREPDLQHALFAAGESAPDLSDFALNKDECEAALAYARQSDRAMWFVTNYRFRLANSFLNALETGAPLTLRAILRRGADIQTLSHAFLDRHAWKDYGPYVHAYCHDALRFLSEQQDVMAIAGMAELIAFERDTVAWLIALDAMPSSATADGLLAGVIERTRFARYHRSSMRLSAWLRDKTLLGKVPLEAGIEHYLVYLPNPQGAVRFALIPPRAAAIYDALDEARSRAVLPDVLRARGHAMHTSQDDECLAMLARYHAIRISTGGEAS
;
A
#
# COMPACT_ATOMS: atom_id res chain seq x y z
N MET A 1 29.86 28.31 7.84
CA MET A 1 28.63 27.88 7.14
C MET A 1 27.73 27.14 8.12
N ASN A 2 26.43 27.46 8.17
CA ASN A 2 25.46 26.85 9.10
C ASN A 2 25.21 25.37 8.72
N PRO A 3 25.38 24.40 9.65
CA PRO A 3 25.16 22.97 9.37
C PRO A 3 23.77 22.64 8.81
N GLN A 4 22.73 23.36 9.23
CA GLN A 4 21.37 23.13 8.75
C GLN A 4 21.20 23.55 7.29
N THR A 5 21.81 24.67 6.89
CA THR A 5 21.85 25.13 5.49
C THR A 5 22.58 24.11 4.62
N VAL A 6 23.74 23.62 5.07
CA VAL A 6 24.51 22.58 4.35
C VAL A 6 23.68 21.32 4.15
N TRP A 7 22.99 20.86 5.21
CA TRP A 7 22.14 19.68 5.15
C TRP A 7 20.95 19.85 4.19
N HIS A 8 20.28 21.01 4.23
CA HIS A 8 19.16 21.30 3.32
C HIS A 8 19.61 21.36 1.87
N VAL A 9 20.69 22.07 1.56
CA VAL A 9 21.26 22.11 0.21
C VAL A 9 21.66 20.72 -0.26
N TRP A 10 22.30 19.92 0.59
CA TRP A 10 22.65 18.55 0.25
C TRP A 10 21.41 17.70 -0.10
N ARG A 11 20.32 17.83 0.66
CA ARG A 11 19.07 17.12 0.37
C ARG A 11 18.44 17.56 -0.96
N ARG A 12 18.55 18.83 -1.32
CA ARG A 12 18.15 19.35 -2.64
C ARG A 12 19.03 18.74 -3.73
N ILE A 13 20.35 18.82 -3.59
CA ILE A 13 21.32 18.22 -4.53
C ILE A 13 21.04 16.73 -4.72
N LEU A 14 20.71 15.97 -3.68
CA LEU A 14 20.41 14.53 -3.83
C LEU A 14 19.14 14.24 -4.64
N ARG A 15 18.17 15.17 -4.69
CA ARG A 15 16.81 14.95 -5.21
C ARG A 15 16.51 15.68 -6.51
N GLU A 16 17.14 16.81 -6.76
CA GLU A 16 16.85 17.69 -7.90
C GLU A 16 17.84 17.38 -9.03
N PRO A 17 17.44 16.62 -10.09
CA PRO A 17 18.36 16.26 -11.18
C PRO A 17 18.91 17.50 -11.90
N ASP A 18 18.09 18.53 -12.07
CA ASP A 18 18.48 19.76 -12.76
C ASP A 18 19.54 20.53 -11.97
N LEU A 19 19.41 20.57 -10.64
CA LEU A 19 20.41 21.19 -9.76
C LEU A 19 21.73 20.40 -9.81
N GLN A 20 21.66 19.06 -9.85
CA GLN A 20 22.85 18.22 -10.02
C GLN A 20 23.53 18.52 -11.36
N HIS A 21 22.75 18.61 -12.44
CA HIS A 21 23.28 18.90 -13.76
C HIS A 21 23.95 20.27 -13.79
N ALA A 22 23.29 21.32 -13.29
CA ALA A 22 23.87 22.65 -13.21
C ALA A 22 25.17 22.68 -12.38
N LEU A 23 25.21 21.98 -11.24
CA LEU A 23 26.38 21.96 -10.35
C LEU A 23 27.57 21.16 -10.88
N PHE A 24 27.32 20.03 -11.54
CA PHE A 24 28.38 19.06 -11.86
C PHE A 24 28.71 18.98 -13.36
N ALA A 25 27.83 19.46 -14.26
CA ALA A 25 28.11 19.47 -15.70
C ALA A 25 28.93 20.69 -16.16
N ALA A 26 29.04 21.74 -15.33
CA ALA A 26 29.74 22.98 -15.67
C ALA A 26 31.28 22.81 -15.83
N GLY A 27 31.86 21.67 -15.41
CA GLY A 27 33.30 21.44 -15.48
C GLY A 27 34.07 22.47 -14.66
N GLU A 28 35.00 23.19 -15.30
CA GLU A 28 35.77 24.28 -14.67
C GLU A 28 35.03 25.63 -14.64
N SER A 29 33.90 25.76 -15.34
CA SER A 29 33.10 26.99 -15.35
C SER A 29 32.29 27.12 -14.07
N ALA A 30 32.05 28.35 -13.62
CA ALA A 30 31.19 28.61 -12.48
C ALA A 30 29.75 28.13 -12.79
N PRO A 31 29.15 27.27 -11.95
CA PRO A 31 27.75 26.85 -12.09
C PRO A 31 26.81 28.05 -12.09
N ASP A 32 25.88 28.11 -13.06
CA ASP A 32 24.75 29.03 -12.98
C ASP A 32 23.66 28.42 -12.10
N LEU A 33 23.37 29.08 -10.97
CA LEU A 33 22.41 28.62 -9.98
C LEU A 33 21.18 29.54 -9.86
N SER A 34 21.04 30.49 -10.78
CA SER A 34 20.01 31.53 -10.72
C SER A 34 18.57 30.97 -10.73
N ASP A 35 18.35 29.84 -11.39
CA ASP A 35 17.03 29.21 -11.52
C ASP A 35 16.59 28.39 -10.29
N PHE A 36 17.45 28.16 -9.30
CA PHE A 36 17.18 27.22 -8.21
C PHE A 36 16.68 27.85 -6.91
N ALA A 37 16.35 29.15 -6.93
CA ALA A 37 15.84 29.89 -5.77
C ALA A 37 16.68 29.68 -4.48
N LEU A 38 18.01 29.59 -4.64
CA LEU A 38 18.94 29.46 -3.52
C LEU A 38 19.27 30.85 -2.98
N ASN A 39 19.26 31.01 -1.66
CA ASN A 39 19.79 32.23 -1.04
C ASN A 39 21.33 32.22 -1.06
N LYS A 40 21.95 33.32 -0.61
CA LYS A 40 23.42 33.49 -0.67
C LYS A 40 24.18 32.37 0.05
N ASP A 41 23.74 31.99 1.25
CA ASP A 41 24.41 30.95 2.05
C ASP A 41 24.20 29.56 1.44
N GLU A 42 23.04 29.33 0.82
CA GLU A 42 22.73 28.09 0.10
C GLU A 42 23.54 27.95 -1.20
N CYS A 43 23.73 29.05 -1.94
CA CYS A 43 24.62 29.11 -3.10
C CYS A 43 26.06 28.81 -2.69
N GLU A 44 26.56 29.38 -1.59
CA GLU A 44 27.90 29.10 -1.08
C GLU A 44 28.07 27.61 -0.75
N ALA A 45 27.07 27.00 -0.11
CA ALA A 45 27.06 25.57 0.19
C ALA A 45 27.05 24.70 -1.07
N ALA A 46 26.24 25.05 -2.07
CA ALA A 46 26.15 24.32 -3.32
C ALA A 46 27.47 24.38 -4.11
N LEU A 47 28.10 25.55 -4.19
CA LEU A 47 29.42 25.74 -4.80
C LEU A 47 30.53 25.00 -4.03
N ALA A 48 30.39 24.85 -2.70
CA ALA A 48 31.31 24.02 -1.93
C ALA A 48 31.24 22.54 -2.33
N TYR A 49 30.05 22.02 -2.64
CA TYR A 49 29.89 20.67 -3.19
C TYR A 49 30.42 20.54 -4.63
N ALA A 50 30.22 21.55 -5.47
CA ALA A 50 30.75 21.57 -6.85
C ALA A 50 32.30 21.47 -6.87
N ARG A 51 32.99 22.10 -5.91
CA ARG A 51 34.45 21.97 -5.75
C ARG A 51 34.94 20.57 -5.39
N GLN A 52 34.04 19.68 -4.97
CA GLN A 52 34.33 18.26 -4.69
C GLN A 52 33.47 17.34 -5.57
N SER A 53 33.29 17.75 -6.84
CA SER A 53 32.37 17.14 -7.81
C SER A 53 32.49 15.63 -7.89
N ASP A 54 33.69 15.06 -8.00
CA ASP A 54 33.88 13.60 -8.12
C ASP A 54 33.27 12.84 -6.93
N ARG A 55 33.55 13.30 -5.71
CA ARG A 55 33.06 12.66 -4.48
C ARG A 55 31.56 12.90 -4.32
N ALA A 56 31.10 14.13 -4.55
CA ALA A 56 29.69 14.49 -4.42
C ALA A 56 28.82 13.72 -5.43
N MET A 57 29.26 13.63 -6.68
CA MET A 57 28.58 12.91 -7.75
C MET A 57 28.50 11.41 -7.45
N TRP A 58 29.55 10.79 -6.91
CA TRP A 58 29.48 9.39 -6.48
C TRP A 58 28.39 9.18 -5.42
N PHE A 59 28.29 10.06 -4.41
CA PHE A 59 27.22 9.95 -3.40
C PHE A 59 25.83 10.15 -3.99
N VAL A 60 25.66 11.12 -4.89
CA VAL A 60 24.39 11.37 -5.59
C VAL A 60 23.96 10.15 -6.39
N THR A 61 24.86 9.59 -7.21
CA THR A 61 24.58 8.41 -8.04
C THR A 61 24.17 7.21 -7.18
N ASN A 62 24.91 6.92 -6.11
CA ASN A 62 24.57 5.82 -5.19
C ASN A 62 23.23 6.05 -4.49
N TYR A 63 22.96 7.28 -4.06
CA TYR A 63 21.70 7.62 -3.42
C TYR A 63 20.51 7.43 -4.36
N ARG A 64 20.61 7.94 -5.60
CA ARG A 64 19.56 7.79 -6.63
C ARG A 64 19.34 6.35 -7.02
N PHE A 65 20.41 5.57 -7.19
CA PHE A 65 20.33 4.13 -7.43
C PHE A 65 19.55 3.41 -6.32
N ARG A 66 19.81 3.73 -5.04
CA ARG A 66 19.06 3.16 -3.91
C ARG A 66 17.59 3.59 -3.89
N LEU A 67 17.28 4.84 -4.22
CA LEU A 67 15.89 5.29 -4.32
C LEU A 67 15.13 4.59 -5.44
N ALA A 68 15.77 4.37 -6.59
CA ALA A 68 15.19 3.62 -7.68
C ALA A 68 14.91 2.16 -7.26
N ASN A 69 15.87 1.49 -6.63
CA ASN A 69 15.66 0.14 -6.12
C ASN A 69 14.60 0.05 -5.00
N SER A 70 14.35 1.15 -4.29
CA SER A 70 13.30 1.20 -3.26
C SER A 70 11.90 1.07 -3.87
N PHE A 71 11.69 1.45 -5.13
CA PHE A 71 10.44 1.20 -5.86
C PHE A 71 10.16 -0.30 -5.97
N LEU A 72 11.15 -1.07 -6.43
CA LEU A 72 11.05 -2.53 -6.53
C LEU A 72 10.81 -3.15 -5.15
N ASN A 73 11.63 -2.78 -4.15
CA ASN A 73 11.52 -3.33 -2.80
C ASN A 73 10.15 -3.04 -2.15
N ALA A 74 9.58 -1.84 -2.40
CA ALA A 74 8.25 -1.49 -1.90
C ALA A 74 7.16 -2.39 -2.51
N LEU A 75 7.24 -2.66 -3.82
CA LEU A 75 6.31 -3.57 -4.48
C LEU A 75 6.53 -5.02 -4.07
N GLU A 76 7.77 -5.49 -3.91
CA GLU A 76 8.05 -6.84 -3.39
C GLU A 76 7.45 -7.05 -2.00
N THR A 77 7.50 -6.02 -1.16
CA THR A 77 7.01 -6.07 0.22
C THR A 77 5.49 -5.96 0.29
N GLY A 78 4.90 -4.96 -0.37
CA GLY A 78 3.48 -4.61 -0.19
C GLY A 78 2.55 -5.06 -1.32
N ALA A 79 3.07 -5.33 -2.52
CA ALA A 79 2.28 -5.65 -3.71
C ALA A 79 2.94 -6.69 -4.65
N PRO A 80 3.33 -7.86 -4.11
CA PRO A 80 4.11 -8.83 -4.87
C PRO A 80 3.37 -9.42 -6.06
N LEU A 81 2.03 -9.42 -6.07
CA LEU A 81 1.25 -9.96 -7.19
C LEU A 81 1.24 -9.00 -8.37
N THR A 82 1.04 -7.70 -8.12
CA THR A 82 1.14 -6.64 -9.12
C THR A 82 2.53 -6.65 -9.74
N LEU A 83 3.58 -6.69 -8.91
CA LEU A 83 4.97 -6.76 -9.40
C LEU A 83 5.19 -7.95 -10.35
N ARG A 84 4.76 -9.14 -9.94
CA ARG A 84 4.88 -10.35 -10.78
C ARG A 84 4.10 -10.23 -12.07
N ALA A 85 2.90 -9.64 -12.03
CA ALA A 85 2.07 -9.46 -13.20
C ALA A 85 2.73 -8.51 -14.21
N ILE A 86 3.27 -7.37 -13.77
CA ILE A 86 3.94 -6.40 -14.68
C ILE A 86 5.27 -6.93 -15.22
N LEU A 87 6.07 -7.61 -14.40
CA LEU A 87 7.34 -8.21 -14.83
C LEU A 87 7.13 -9.24 -15.95
N ARG A 88 6.08 -10.06 -15.83
CA ARG A 88 5.75 -11.08 -16.84
C ARG A 88 5.32 -10.51 -18.18
N ARG A 89 4.87 -9.26 -18.18
CA ARG A 89 4.54 -8.54 -19.41
C ARG A 89 5.76 -7.85 -20.03
N GLY A 90 6.94 -8.03 -19.44
CA GLY A 90 8.16 -7.38 -19.90
C GLY A 90 8.23 -5.89 -19.53
N ALA A 91 7.49 -5.46 -18.50
CA ALA A 91 7.60 -4.09 -18.02
C ALA A 91 9.03 -3.81 -17.53
N ASP A 92 9.61 -2.71 -18.02
CA ASP A 92 10.90 -2.24 -17.54
C ASP A 92 10.71 -1.52 -16.19
N ILE A 93 11.04 -2.24 -15.12
CA ILE A 93 10.95 -1.72 -13.75
C ILE A 93 11.86 -0.51 -13.54
N GLN A 94 13.02 -0.46 -14.20
CA GLN A 94 13.92 0.69 -14.05
C GLN A 94 13.28 1.94 -14.63
N THR A 95 12.72 1.84 -15.85
CA THR A 95 12.00 2.95 -16.48
C THR A 95 10.79 3.38 -15.65
N LEU A 96 9.96 2.44 -15.17
CA LEU A 96 8.82 2.75 -14.29
C LEU A 96 9.25 3.42 -12.98
N SER A 97 10.34 2.95 -12.37
CA SER A 97 10.85 3.51 -11.13
C SER A 97 11.35 4.95 -11.31
N HIS A 98 12.04 5.26 -12.40
CA HIS A 98 12.51 6.62 -12.66
C HIS A 98 11.33 7.56 -12.92
N ALA A 99 10.36 7.13 -13.76
CA ALA A 99 9.16 7.90 -14.03
C ALA A 99 8.34 8.17 -12.75
N PHE A 100 8.25 7.20 -11.83
CA PHE A 100 7.66 7.41 -10.51
C PHE A 100 8.44 8.45 -9.70
N LEU A 101 9.77 8.32 -9.61
CA LEU A 101 10.59 9.23 -8.82
C LEU A 101 10.56 10.65 -9.36
N ASP A 102 10.59 10.85 -10.68
CA ASP A 102 10.48 12.17 -11.31
C ASP A 102 9.15 12.83 -10.95
N ARG A 103 8.03 12.11 -11.06
CA ARG A 103 6.70 12.60 -10.67
C ARG A 103 6.60 12.96 -9.19
N HIS A 104 7.33 12.25 -8.34
CA HIS A 104 7.33 12.45 -6.89
C HIS A 104 8.54 13.29 -6.41
N ALA A 105 9.20 14.04 -7.30
CA ALA A 105 10.33 14.90 -6.99
C ALA A 105 11.43 14.19 -6.18
N TRP A 106 11.72 12.94 -6.53
CA TRP A 106 12.72 12.07 -5.89
C TRP A 106 12.52 11.97 -4.37
N LYS A 107 11.26 11.95 -3.93
CA LYS A 107 10.89 11.81 -2.52
C LYS A 107 11.51 10.54 -1.93
N ASP A 108 12.16 10.74 -0.79
CA ASP A 108 12.69 9.66 0.04
C ASP A 108 11.66 9.29 1.09
N TYR A 109 11.14 8.07 1.01
CA TYR A 109 10.15 7.54 1.95
C TYR A 109 10.81 7.00 3.22
N GLY A 110 12.14 6.91 3.30
CA GLY A 110 12.85 6.40 4.47
C GLY A 110 12.32 5.02 4.89
N PRO A 111 11.91 4.84 6.16
CA PRO A 111 11.43 3.54 6.66
C PRO A 111 9.99 3.20 6.23
N TYR A 112 9.25 4.11 5.61
CA TYR A 112 7.81 3.98 5.35
C TYR A 112 7.50 3.18 4.07
N VAL A 113 7.91 1.90 4.02
CA VAL A 113 7.79 1.03 2.85
C VAL A 113 6.34 0.87 2.35
N HIS A 114 5.37 0.78 3.26
CA HIS A 114 3.95 0.68 2.88
C HIS A 114 3.43 1.99 2.26
N ALA A 115 3.85 3.15 2.77
CA ALA A 115 3.49 4.43 2.17
C ALA A 115 4.09 4.59 0.77
N TYR A 116 5.34 4.11 0.57
CA TYR A 116 5.94 4.04 -0.75
C TYR A 116 5.10 3.14 -1.67
N CYS A 117 4.83 1.90 -1.24
CA CYS A 117 4.09 0.92 -2.04
C CYS A 117 2.69 1.44 -2.43
N HIS A 118 1.99 2.10 -1.51
CA HIS A 118 0.69 2.72 -1.77
C HIS A 118 0.77 3.77 -2.90
N ASP A 119 1.75 4.68 -2.85
CA ASP A 119 1.95 5.69 -3.89
C ASP A 119 2.38 5.05 -5.22
N ALA A 120 3.25 4.04 -5.18
CA ALA A 120 3.68 3.29 -6.36
C ALA A 120 2.50 2.59 -7.05
N LEU A 121 1.59 1.96 -6.30
CA LEU A 121 0.39 1.33 -6.84
C LEU A 121 -0.58 2.34 -7.46
N ARG A 122 -0.72 3.53 -6.85
CA ARG A 122 -1.48 4.62 -7.46
C ARG A 122 -0.85 5.05 -8.79
N PHE A 123 0.46 5.28 -8.82
CA PHE A 123 1.18 5.59 -10.06
C PHE A 123 0.98 4.51 -11.14
N LEU A 124 1.10 3.23 -10.78
CA LEU A 124 0.91 2.10 -11.71
C LEU A 124 -0.52 1.99 -12.24
N SER A 125 -1.53 2.37 -11.45
CA SER A 125 -2.94 2.38 -11.90
C SER A 125 -3.23 3.40 -13.00
N GLU A 126 -2.31 4.36 -13.21
CA GLU A 126 -2.41 5.39 -14.23
C GLU A 126 -1.56 5.06 -15.48
N GLN A 127 -0.76 3.99 -15.44
CA GLN A 127 0.07 3.57 -16.58
C GLN A 127 -0.75 2.72 -17.55
N GLN A 128 -0.96 3.24 -18.76
CA GLN A 128 -1.76 2.57 -19.80
C GLN A 128 -1.24 1.16 -20.10
N ASP A 129 0.08 1.00 -20.23
CA ASP A 129 0.70 -0.29 -20.52
C ASP A 129 0.44 -1.30 -19.41
N VAL A 130 0.44 -0.88 -18.14
CA VAL A 130 0.14 -1.73 -16.99
C VAL A 130 -1.34 -2.12 -16.99
N MET A 131 -2.23 -1.19 -17.31
CA MET A 131 -3.69 -1.38 -17.31
C MET A 131 -4.24 -2.14 -18.52
N ALA A 132 -3.42 -2.41 -19.55
CA ALA A 132 -3.89 -3.03 -20.79
C ALA A 132 -4.45 -4.46 -20.65
N ILE A 133 -4.23 -5.17 -19.53
CA ILE A 133 -4.83 -6.49 -19.29
C ILE A 133 -6.03 -6.40 -18.35
N ALA A 134 -7.15 -6.98 -18.79
CA ALA A 134 -8.35 -7.12 -17.99
C ALA A 134 -8.05 -7.87 -16.68
N GLY A 135 -8.33 -7.22 -15.55
CA GLY A 135 -8.01 -7.71 -14.21
C GLY A 135 -6.86 -6.97 -13.51
N MET A 136 -6.00 -6.24 -14.24
CA MET A 136 -4.90 -5.48 -13.63
C MET A 136 -5.39 -4.38 -12.69
N ALA A 137 -6.42 -3.64 -13.07
CA ALA A 137 -7.01 -2.62 -12.22
C ALA A 137 -7.53 -3.20 -10.89
N GLU A 138 -8.18 -4.37 -10.94
CA GLU A 138 -8.70 -5.07 -9.76
C GLU A 138 -7.58 -5.62 -8.88
N LEU A 139 -6.52 -6.17 -9.48
CA LEU A 139 -5.36 -6.65 -8.73
C LEU A 139 -4.64 -5.52 -8.00
N ILE A 140 -4.41 -4.39 -8.69
CA ILE A 140 -3.81 -3.20 -8.09
C ILE A 140 -4.71 -2.63 -6.99
N ALA A 141 -6.03 -2.56 -7.22
CA ALA A 141 -6.97 -2.10 -6.21
C ALA A 141 -6.93 -3.00 -4.95
N PHE A 142 -6.91 -4.32 -5.14
CA PHE A 142 -6.83 -5.30 -4.06
C PHE A 142 -5.57 -5.13 -3.19
N GLU A 143 -4.38 -5.04 -3.80
CA GLU A 143 -3.14 -4.83 -3.07
C GLU A 143 -3.04 -3.42 -2.48
N ARG A 144 -3.56 -2.39 -3.17
CA ARG A 144 -3.56 -1.02 -2.66
C ARG A 144 -4.45 -0.87 -1.43
N ASP A 145 -5.64 -1.47 -1.44
CA ASP A 145 -6.54 -1.50 -0.29
C ASP A 145 -5.90 -2.24 0.90
N THR A 146 -5.18 -3.33 0.61
CA THR A 146 -4.42 -4.09 1.61
C THR A 146 -3.32 -3.23 2.24
N VAL A 147 -2.51 -2.55 1.43
CA VAL A 147 -1.44 -1.68 1.92
C VAL A 147 -1.99 -0.48 2.69
N ALA A 148 -3.07 0.16 2.19
CA ALA A 148 -3.73 1.26 2.89
C ALA A 148 -4.25 0.83 4.27
N TRP A 149 -4.83 -0.36 4.36
CA TRP A 149 -5.25 -0.95 5.64
C TRP A 149 -4.06 -1.22 6.58
N LEU A 150 -2.93 -1.73 6.08
CA LEU A 150 -1.72 -1.92 6.90
C LEU A 150 -1.16 -0.60 7.44
N ILE A 151 -1.16 0.47 6.64
CA ILE A 151 -0.76 1.82 7.08
C ILE A 151 -1.69 2.29 8.21
N ALA A 152 -3.00 2.13 8.04
CA ALA A 152 -3.97 2.54 9.05
C ALA A 152 -3.81 1.75 10.36
N LEU A 153 -3.48 0.45 10.27
CA LEU A 153 -3.20 -0.38 11.44
C LEU A 153 -1.97 0.07 12.22
N ASP A 154 -0.88 0.42 11.53
CA ASP A 154 0.37 0.87 12.15
C ASP A 154 0.23 2.23 12.86
N ALA A 155 -0.65 3.10 12.34
CA ALA A 155 -0.93 4.39 12.94
C ALA A 155 -1.80 4.32 14.22
N MET A 156 -2.39 3.16 14.53
CA MET A 156 -3.29 3.03 15.68
C MET A 156 -2.53 2.71 16.96
N PRO A 157 -2.89 3.34 18.10
CA PRO A 157 -2.29 3.02 19.39
C PRO A 157 -2.56 1.55 19.78
N SER A 158 -1.53 0.89 20.30
CA SER A 158 -1.58 -0.50 20.76
C SER A 158 -2.61 -0.74 21.87
N SER A 159 -3.00 0.31 22.61
CA SER A 159 -3.92 0.27 23.75
C SER A 159 -5.41 0.22 23.39
N ALA A 160 -5.79 0.25 22.11
CA ALA A 160 -7.19 0.18 21.68
C ALA A 160 -7.79 -1.24 21.75
N THR A 161 -7.45 -2.03 22.78
CA THR A 161 -8.04 -3.35 23.03
C THR A 161 -8.91 -3.33 24.28
N ALA A 162 -10.22 -3.38 24.01
CA ALA A 162 -11.28 -3.99 24.79
C ALA A 162 -11.65 -3.39 26.17
N ASP A 163 -12.57 -2.42 26.15
CA ASP A 163 -13.62 -2.38 27.18
C ASP A 163 -14.72 -3.41 26.83
N GLY A 164 -15.28 -4.03 27.87
CA GLY A 164 -16.13 -5.21 27.84
C GLY A 164 -17.33 -5.10 26.90
N LEU A 165 -17.32 -5.90 25.83
CA LEU A 165 -18.52 -6.12 25.04
C LEU A 165 -19.52 -6.94 25.84
N LEU A 166 -20.78 -6.50 25.84
CA LEU A 166 -21.89 -7.29 26.36
C LEU A 166 -21.93 -8.67 25.69
N ALA A 167 -22.31 -9.70 26.47
CA ALA A 167 -22.43 -11.06 25.98
C ALA A 167 -23.33 -11.13 24.72
N GLY A 168 -22.89 -11.86 23.70
CA GLY A 168 -23.63 -12.02 22.45
C GLY A 168 -23.53 -10.84 21.48
N VAL A 169 -22.74 -9.80 21.79
CA VAL A 169 -22.41 -8.74 20.82
C VAL A 169 -21.31 -9.22 19.87
N ILE A 170 -21.52 -8.94 18.59
CA ILE A 170 -20.62 -9.22 17.48
C ILE A 170 -20.14 -7.87 16.94
N GLU A 171 -18.83 -7.74 16.70
CA GLU A 171 -18.28 -6.59 16.01
C GLU A 171 -17.17 -6.99 15.04
N ARG A 172 -16.91 -6.14 14.06
CA ARG A 172 -15.71 -6.28 13.22
C ARG A 172 -14.46 -5.99 14.05
N THR A 173 -13.39 -6.70 13.74
CA THR A 173 -12.07 -6.34 14.27
C THR A 173 -11.37 -5.42 13.28
N ARG A 174 -10.36 -4.70 13.78
CA ARG A 174 -9.42 -3.95 12.93
C ARG A 174 -8.48 -4.86 12.12
N PHE A 175 -8.35 -6.13 12.49
CA PHE A 175 -7.40 -7.09 11.92
C PHE A 175 -7.90 -7.79 10.67
N ALA A 176 -9.02 -7.34 10.10
CA ALA A 176 -9.43 -7.71 8.76
C ALA A 176 -10.00 -6.55 7.97
N ARG A 177 -9.95 -6.67 6.65
CA ARG A 177 -10.50 -5.75 5.67
C ARG A 177 -11.21 -6.54 4.58
N TYR A 178 -12.41 -6.08 4.25
CA TYR A 178 -13.17 -6.61 3.13
C TYR A 178 -12.77 -5.89 1.83
N HIS A 179 -12.64 -6.65 0.75
CA HIS A 179 -12.44 -6.15 -0.61
C HIS A 179 -13.40 -6.87 -1.55
N ARG A 180 -14.07 -6.10 -2.43
CA ARG A 180 -14.97 -6.61 -3.45
C ARG A 180 -14.35 -6.40 -4.81
N SER A 181 -14.18 -7.48 -5.57
CA SER A 181 -13.71 -7.40 -6.95
C SER A 181 -14.86 -7.61 -7.94
N SER A 182 -14.82 -6.90 -9.07
CA SER A 182 -15.72 -7.14 -10.21
C SER A 182 -15.17 -8.18 -11.20
N MET A 183 -13.96 -8.67 -10.97
CA MET A 183 -13.29 -9.69 -11.77
C MET A 183 -12.96 -10.91 -10.91
N ARG A 184 -12.81 -12.06 -11.55
CA ARG A 184 -12.50 -13.32 -10.88
C ARG A 184 -11.01 -13.44 -10.54
N LEU A 185 -10.53 -12.58 -9.63
CA LEU A 185 -9.15 -12.57 -9.13
C LEU A 185 -8.70 -13.96 -8.66
N SER A 186 -9.62 -14.83 -8.24
CA SER A 186 -9.32 -16.17 -7.73
C SER A 186 -8.55 -17.02 -8.74
N ALA A 187 -8.74 -16.82 -10.04
CA ALA A 187 -7.98 -17.51 -11.09
C ALA A 187 -6.47 -17.20 -10.97
N TRP A 188 -6.10 -15.92 -10.83
CA TRP A 188 -4.72 -15.50 -10.64
C TRP A 188 -4.17 -15.80 -9.25
N LEU A 189 -5.00 -15.68 -8.20
CA LEU A 189 -4.57 -15.91 -6.83
C LEU A 189 -4.29 -17.39 -6.53
N ARG A 190 -5.02 -18.31 -7.18
CA ARG A 190 -4.81 -19.76 -7.08
C ARG A 190 -3.66 -20.22 -7.96
N ASP A 191 -3.62 -19.75 -9.22
CA ASP A 191 -2.54 -20.05 -10.14
C ASP A 191 -1.74 -18.80 -10.49
N LYS A 192 -0.68 -18.59 -9.70
CA LYS A 192 0.24 -17.48 -9.90
C LYS A 192 0.96 -17.56 -11.24
N THR A 193 0.91 -18.64 -12.02
CA THR A 193 1.53 -18.74 -13.36
C THR A 193 0.74 -18.01 -14.45
N LEU A 194 -0.52 -17.67 -14.17
CA LEU A 194 -1.43 -16.95 -15.06
C LEU A 194 -1.40 -15.42 -14.88
N LEU A 195 -0.87 -14.94 -13.74
CA LEU A 195 -0.74 -13.51 -13.42
C LEU A 195 -0.16 -12.71 -14.59
N GLY A 196 -0.93 -11.72 -15.06
CA GLY A 196 -0.53 -10.81 -16.13
C GLY A 196 -0.38 -11.45 -17.51
N LYS A 197 -0.78 -12.72 -17.70
CA LYS A 197 -0.71 -13.42 -18.99
C LYS A 197 -2.07 -13.65 -19.61
N VAL A 198 -3.05 -14.03 -18.78
CA VAL A 198 -4.41 -14.34 -19.22
C VAL A 198 -5.36 -13.31 -18.62
N PRO A 199 -6.24 -12.68 -19.43
CA PRO A 199 -7.25 -11.76 -18.90
C PRO A 199 -8.16 -12.47 -17.91
N LEU A 200 -8.60 -11.75 -16.88
CA LEU A 200 -9.58 -12.28 -15.94
C LEU A 200 -11.00 -12.20 -16.51
N GLU A 201 -11.80 -13.21 -16.18
CA GLU A 201 -13.23 -13.20 -16.42
C GLU A 201 -13.92 -12.18 -15.50
N ALA A 202 -14.97 -11.55 -16.02
CA ALA A 202 -15.88 -10.76 -15.19
C ALA A 202 -16.63 -11.66 -14.21
N GLY A 203 -16.80 -11.19 -12.99
CA GLY A 203 -17.50 -11.92 -11.94
C GLY A 203 -17.23 -11.32 -10.58
N ILE A 204 -18.28 -11.21 -9.76
CA ILE A 204 -18.17 -10.62 -8.43
C ILE A 204 -17.53 -11.65 -7.49
N GLU A 205 -16.41 -11.27 -6.88
CA GLU A 205 -15.74 -12.04 -5.85
C GLU A 205 -15.54 -11.21 -4.58
N HIS A 206 -15.70 -11.87 -3.44
CA HIS A 206 -15.65 -11.26 -2.12
C HIS A 206 -14.42 -11.77 -1.38
N TYR A 207 -13.52 -10.86 -1.02
CA TYR A 207 -12.29 -11.19 -0.33
C TYR A 207 -12.28 -10.61 1.06
N LEU A 208 -11.78 -11.41 1.99
CA LEU A 208 -11.37 -10.94 3.28
C LEU A 208 -9.86 -11.00 3.36
N VAL A 209 -9.22 -9.85 3.56
CA VAL A 209 -7.79 -9.73 3.86
C VAL A 209 -7.65 -9.61 5.37
N TYR A 210 -6.78 -10.40 6.00
CA TYR A 210 -6.71 -10.46 7.47
C TYR A 210 -5.32 -10.79 8.00
N LEU A 211 -5.08 -10.41 9.26
CA LEU A 211 -3.89 -10.76 10.03
C LEU A 211 -4.26 -11.88 11.02
N PRO A 212 -3.72 -13.10 10.87
CA PRO A 212 -3.98 -14.20 11.81
C PRO A 212 -3.49 -13.89 13.23
N ASN A 213 -2.45 -13.06 13.34
CA ASN A 213 -1.96 -12.50 14.59
C ASN A 213 -1.21 -11.18 14.29
N PRO A 214 -0.98 -10.30 15.27
CA PRO A 214 -0.38 -8.99 15.03
C PRO A 214 1.04 -9.01 14.44
N GLN A 215 1.77 -10.11 14.60
CA GLN A 215 3.12 -10.32 14.05
C GLN A 215 3.11 -11.19 12.78
N GLY A 216 1.94 -11.60 12.32
CA GLY A 216 1.76 -12.56 11.24
C GLY A 216 1.83 -11.91 9.87
N ALA A 217 2.10 -12.71 8.85
CA ALA A 217 1.94 -12.28 7.47
C ALA A 217 0.45 -12.11 7.12
N VAL A 218 0.16 -11.11 6.29
CA VAL A 218 -1.18 -10.89 5.72
C VAL A 218 -1.65 -12.16 4.98
N ARG A 219 -2.91 -12.52 5.21
CA ARG A 219 -3.61 -13.59 4.51
C ARG A 219 -4.83 -13.02 3.81
N PHE A 220 -5.34 -13.77 2.84
CA PHE A 220 -6.62 -13.48 2.22
C PHE A 220 -7.43 -14.76 2.07
N ALA A 221 -8.75 -14.62 2.09
CA ALA A 221 -9.70 -15.69 1.87
C ALA A 221 -10.80 -15.20 0.92
N LEU A 222 -11.20 -16.07 -0.02
CA LEU A 222 -12.44 -15.89 -0.77
C LEU A 222 -13.60 -16.29 0.16
N ILE A 223 -14.55 -15.39 0.36
CA ILE A 223 -15.71 -15.61 1.25
C ILE A 223 -17.00 -15.69 0.42
N PRO A 224 -18.01 -16.44 0.88
CA PRO A 224 -19.30 -16.47 0.19
C PRO A 224 -20.02 -15.11 0.29
N PRO A 225 -20.90 -14.76 -0.67
CA PRO A 225 -21.66 -13.50 -0.63
C PRO A 225 -22.43 -13.29 0.67
N ARG A 226 -22.91 -14.38 1.30
CA ARG A 226 -23.60 -14.31 2.58
C ARG A 226 -22.69 -13.84 3.72
N ALA A 227 -21.45 -14.32 3.78
CA ALA A 227 -20.47 -13.87 4.76
C ALA A 227 -20.08 -12.40 4.52
N ALA A 228 -19.97 -11.97 3.26
CA ALA A 228 -19.76 -10.56 2.92
C ALA A 228 -20.92 -9.68 3.39
N ALA A 229 -22.17 -10.10 3.16
CA ALA A 229 -23.36 -9.38 3.63
C ALA A 229 -23.42 -9.27 5.17
N ILE A 230 -23.08 -10.35 5.89
CA ILE A 230 -22.98 -10.34 7.35
C ILE A 230 -21.87 -9.40 7.81
N TYR A 231 -20.69 -9.48 7.20
CA TYR A 231 -19.61 -8.57 7.51
C TYR A 231 -20.05 -7.13 7.29
N ASP A 232 -20.64 -6.80 6.15
CA ASP A 232 -21.19 -5.49 5.79
C ASP A 232 -22.28 -4.99 6.76
N ALA A 233 -23.09 -5.89 7.33
CA ALA A 233 -24.09 -5.59 8.36
C ALA A 233 -23.49 -5.20 9.73
N LEU A 234 -22.23 -5.56 9.99
CA LEU A 234 -21.49 -5.26 11.22
C LEU A 234 -20.63 -3.99 11.09
N ASP A 235 -21.13 -2.98 10.36
CA ASP A 235 -20.54 -1.63 10.34
C ASP A 235 -20.41 -1.03 11.75
N GLU A 236 -21.36 -1.38 12.61
CA GLU A 236 -21.36 -1.15 14.05
C GLU A 236 -21.43 -2.48 14.80
N ALA A 237 -21.05 -2.46 16.08
CA ALA A 237 -21.25 -3.61 16.97
C ALA A 237 -22.75 -3.90 17.14
N ARG A 238 -23.16 -5.17 16.99
CA ARG A 238 -24.57 -5.58 17.05
C ARG A 238 -24.76 -6.85 17.86
N SER A 239 -25.89 -6.97 18.54
CA SER A 239 -26.30 -8.23 19.16
C SER A 239 -26.58 -9.28 18.08
N ARG A 240 -26.11 -10.52 18.29
CA ARG A 240 -26.39 -11.66 17.41
C ARG A 240 -27.88 -11.86 17.15
N ALA A 241 -28.73 -11.57 18.14
CA ALA A 241 -30.18 -11.76 18.04
C ALA A 241 -30.84 -10.84 17.00
N VAL A 242 -30.25 -9.66 16.74
CA VAL A 242 -30.83 -8.63 15.85
C VAL A 242 -30.27 -8.75 14.41
N LEU A 243 -29.21 -9.53 14.22
CA LEU A 243 -28.57 -9.70 12.90
C LEU A 243 -29.54 -10.16 11.80
N PRO A 244 -30.47 -11.13 12.02
CA PRO A 244 -31.42 -11.54 10.99
C PRO A 244 -32.33 -10.39 10.51
N ASP A 245 -32.78 -9.53 11.43
CA ASP A 245 -33.63 -8.39 11.10
C ASP A 245 -32.87 -7.31 10.32
N VAL A 246 -31.61 -7.07 10.68
CA VAL A 246 -30.74 -6.12 9.95
C VAL A 246 -30.50 -6.61 8.51
N LEU A 247 -30.22 -7.90 8.33
CA LEU A 247 -30.02 -8.49 7.01
C LEU A 247 -31.30 -8.42 6.18
N ARG A 248 -32.46 -8.68 6.79
CA ARG A 248 -33.77 -8.56 6.14
C ARG A 248 -34.07 -7.11 5.73
N ALA A 249 -33.79 -6.13 6.59
CA ALA A 249 -33.95 -4.71 6.29
C ALA A 249 -33.06 -4.25 5.12
N ARG A 250 -31.92 -4.92 4.91
CA ARG A 250 -31.01 -4.72 3.77
C ARG A 250 -31.38 -5.56 2.52
N GLY A 251 -32.54 -6.23 2.53
CA GLY A 251 -33.05 -6.99 1.38
C GLY A 251 -32.50 -8.41 1.26
N HIS A 252 -31.83 -8.94 2.29
CA HIS A 252 -31.33 -10.32 2.28
C HIS A 252 -32.36 -11.30 2.87
N ALA A 253 -32.42 -12.51 2.32
CA ALA A 253 -33.24 -13.60 2.86
C ALA A 253 -32.75 -14.06 4.24
N MET A 254 -33.64 -14.68 5.03
CA MET A 254 -33.29 -15.25 6.34
C MET A 254 -32.67 -16.65 6.18
N HIS A 255 -31.49 -16.86 6.78
CA HIS A 255 -30.77 -18.14 6.72
C HIS A 255 -30.01 -18.42 8.02
N THR A 256 -30.72 -18.71 9.10
CA THR A 256 -30.13 -18.78 10.46
C THR A 256 -28.97 -19.77 10.59
N SER A 257 -29.05 -20.98 10.01
CA SER A 257 -27.96 -21.96 10.05
C SER A 257 -26.74 -21.54 9.22
N GLN A 258 -26.97 -21.00 8.02
CA GLN A 258 -25.90 -20.50 7.16
C GLN A 258 -25.22 -19.26 7.76
N ASP A 259 -25.98 -18.42 8.48
CA ASP A 259 -25.48 -17.24 9.18
C ASP A 259 -24.49 -17.66 10.27
N ASP A 260 -24.80 -18.71 11.01
CA ASP A 260 -23.93 -19.24 12.05
C ASP A 260 -22.61 -19.79 11.48
N GLU A 261 -22.66 -20.51 10.36
CA GLU A 261 -21.46 -20.97 9.65
C GLU A 261 -20.60 -19.80 9.14
N CYS A 262 -21.25 -18.77 8.59
CA CYS A 262 -20.56 -17.57 8.12
C CYS A 262 -19.93 -16.78 9.26
N LEU A 263 -20.62 -16.65 10.40
CA LEU A 263 -20.08 -16.02 11.61
C LEU A 263 -18.87 -16.80 12.15
N ALA A 264 -18.98 -18.13 12.23
CA ALA A 264 -17.86 -18.97 12.63
C ALA A 264 -16.66 -18.80 11.68
N MET A 265 -16.91 -18.77 10.37
CA MET A 265 -15.87 -18.52 9.35
C MET A 265 -15.19 -17.16 9.54
N LEU A 266 -15.97 -16.08 9.66
CA LEU A 266 -15.45 -14.73 9.87
C LEU A 266 -14.64 -14.63 11.17
N ALA A 267 -15.08 -15.30 12.24
CA ALA A 267 -14.36 -15.35 13.50
C ALA A 267 -13.02 -16.08 13.37
N ARG A 268 -12.95 -17.20 12.64
CA ARG A 268 -11.67 -17.91 12.36
C ARG A 268 -10.68 -17.07 11.56
N TYR A 269 -11.18 -16.16 10.72
CA TYR A 269 -10.34 -15.21 9.99
C TYR A 269 -10.04 -13.94 10.79
N HIS A 270 -10.39 -13.92 12.08
CA HIS A 270 -10.25 -12.75 12.96
C HIS A 270 -10.94 -11.50 12.42
N ALA A 271 -11.92 -11.65 11.53
CA ALA A 271 -12.66 -10.53 10.95
C ALA A 271 -13.67 -9.95 11.90
N ILE A 272 -14.20 -10.79 12.79
CA ILE A 272 -15.13 -10.41 13.82
C ILE A 272 -14.70 -11.00 15.16
N ARG A 273 -15.13 -10.36 16.26
CA ARG A 273 -15.13 -10.98 17.59
C ARG A 273 -16.57 -11.16 18.06
N ILE A 274 -16.80 -12.24 18.79
CA ILE A 274 -18.09 -12.56 19.43
C ILE A 274 -17.82 -12.55 20.93
N SER A 275 -18.46 -11.64 21.66
CA SER A 275 -18.32 -11.60 23.11
C SER A 275 -19.03 -12.80 23.73
N THR A 276 -18.30 -13.61 24.49
CA THR A 276 -18.85 -14.77 25.20
C THR A 276 -19.47 -14.41 26.55
N GLY A 277 -19.39 -13.15 26.99
CA GLY A 277 -19.82 -12.77 28.34
C GLY A 277 -18.96 -13.43 29.40
N GLY A 278 -17.77 -12.88 29.67
CA GLY A 278 -17.03 -13.27 30.87
C GLY A 278 -17.68 -12.61 32.07
N GLU A 279 -18.14 -13.41 33.05
CA GLU A 279 -18.39 -12.90 34.39
C GLU A 279 -17.12 -12.19 34.87
N ALA A 280 -17.25 -10.92 35.24
CA ALA A 280 -16.19 -10.22 35.94
C ALA A 280 -15.95 -10.97 37.26
N SER A 281 -14.82 -11.69 37.33
CA SER A 281 -14.29 -12.28 38.57
C SER A 281 -13.55 -11.22 39.37
#